data_AF-K0QYR6-F1
#
_entry.id   AF-K0QYR6-F1
#
_cell.length_a   1.000
_cell.length_b   1.000
_cell.length_c   1.000
_cell.angle_alpha   90.00
_cell.angle_beta   90.00
_cell.angle_gamma   90.00
#
_symmetry.space_group_name_H-M   'P 1'
#
loop_
_entity.id
_entity.type
_entity.pdbx_description
1 polymer ?
#
loop_
_entity_poly.entity_id
_entity_poly.type
_entity_poly.pdbx_seq_one_letter_code
_entity_poly.pdbx_strand_id
1 'polypeptide(L)'
;MPGPHRVLSGLAAGIVEDDKHGIELDGRESLELIAARLSMDKYVVTEITPWLVIDPEHVLKPRPMDDEEDIVIISGVPTDDILKTIREGDMNIVGAFASLLALEKLRSLGEI
;
A
#
# COMPACT_ATOMS: atom_id res chain seq x y z
N MET A 1 10.29 8.10 10.73
CA MET A 1 10.71 8.77 9.49
C MET A 1 10.34 10.24 9.62
N PRO A 2 11.27 11.21 9.53
CA PRO A 2 10.87 12.59 9.34
C PRO A 2 10.00 12.68 8.09
N GLY A 3 8.85 13.34 8.20
CA GLY A 3 7.92 13.49 7.08
C GLY A 3 8.62 14.16 5.90
N PRO A 4 8.38 13.70 4.66
CA PRO A 4 8.96 14.36 3.50
C PRO A 4 8.47 15.82 3.47
N HIS A 5 9.35 16.76 3.17
CA HIS A 5 9.00 18.16 2.90
C HIS A 5 8.35 18.34 1.51
N ARG A 6 7.89 17.23 0.92
CA ARG A 6 7.28 17.12 -0.40
C ARG A 6 6.19 16.06 -0.38
N VAL A 7 5.20 16.23 -1.23
CA VAL A 7 4.19 15.20 -1.49
C VAL A 7 4.87 14.05 -2.23
N LEU A 8 4.59 12.82 -1.80
CA LEU A 8 5.11 11.59 -2.40
C LEU A 8 3.97 10.67 -2.78
N SER A 9 4.18 9.90 -3.83
CA SER A 9 3.33 8.77 -4.15
C SER A 9 3.50 7.66 -3.10
N GLY A 10 2.43 6.91 -2.87
CA GLY A 10 2.43 5.77 -1.97
C GLY A 10 1.30 4.81 -2.34
N LEU A 11 1.39 3.59 -1.84
CA LEU A 11 0.25 2.68 -1.85
C LEU A 11 -0.71 3.06 -0.72
N ALA A 12 -1.99 2.68 -0.87
CA ALA A 12 -2.96 2.83 0.21
C ALA A 12 -2.46 2.09 1.46
N ALA A 13 -2.34 2.81 2.57
CA ALA A 13 -1.82 2.29 3.83
C ALA A 13 -2.49 3.02 5.00
N GLY A 14 -2.60 2.33 6.14
CA GLY A 14 -3.17 2.88 7.36
C GLY A 14 -2.51 2.24 8.58
N ILE A 15 -2.58 2.94 9.72
CA ILE A 15 -2.17 2.41 11.01
C ILE A 15 -3.21 1.39 11.45
N VAL A 16 -2.77 0.19 11.87
CA VAL A 16 -3.67 -0.80 12.44
C VAL A 16 -4.14 -0.29 13.81
N GLU A 17 -5.45 -0.07 13.92
CA GLU A 17 -6.13 0.42 15.11
C GLU A 17 -7.26 -0.56 15.44
N ASP A 18 -7.38 -0.94 16.71
CA ASP A 18 -8.29 -1.99 17.20
C ASP A 18 -9.75 -1.76 16.75
N ASP A 19 -10.17 -0.49 16.65
CA ASP A 19 -11.56 -0.09 16.36
C ASP A 19 -11.84 0.13 14.86
N LYS A 20 -10.80 0.15 14.01
CA LYS A 20 -10.92 0.42 12.56
C LYS A 20 -10.51 -0.79 11.71
N HIS A 21 -9.64 -1.63 12.24
CA HIS A 21 -8.98 -2.72 11.53
C HIS A 21 -9.18 -4.00 12.33
N GLY A 22 -10.44 -4.39 12.52
CA GLY A 22 -10.77 -5.69 13.09
C GLY A 22 -10.01 -6.77 12.32
N ILE A 23 -9.22 -7.57 13.03
CA ILE A 23 -8.58 -8.78 12.52
C ILE A 23 -9.67 -9.86 12.40
N GLU A 24 -10.78 -9.54 11.76
CA GLU A 24 -11.49 -10.55 11.00
C GLU A 24 -10.85 -10.50 9.62
N LEU A 25 -10.16 -11.59 9.29
CA LEU A 25 -9.98 -12.07 7.93
C LEU A 25 -11.38 -12.40 7.33
N ASP A 26 -12.37 -11.52 7.50
CA ASP A 26 -13.76 -11.74 7.09
C ASP A 26 -13.85 -11.54 5.59
N GLY A 27 -13.72 -12.65 4.87
CA GLY A 27 -14.43 -12.88 3.61
C GLY A 27 -13.96 -12.08 2.41
N ARG A 28 -12.83 -11.36 2.46
CA ARG A 28 -12.22 -10.79 1.25
C ARG A 28 -11.41 -11.88 0.55
N GLU A 29 -12.10 -12.69 -0.26
CA GLU A 29 -11.53 -13.82 -1.02
C GLU A 29 -10.38 -13.43 -1.98
N SER A 30 -10.06 -12.15 -2.13
CA SER A 30 -9.08 -11.63 -3.09
C SER A 30 -7.85 -10.94 -2.48
N LEU A 31 -7.60 -11.11 -1.17
CA LEU A 31 -6.40 -10.58 -0.52
C LEU A 31 -5.30 -11.65 -0.42
N GLU A 32 -4.13 -11.37 -1.00
CA GLU A 32 -2.94 -12.18 -0.82
C GLU A 32 -1.88 -11.46 0.03
N LEU A 33 -1.42 -12.12 1.09
CA LEU A 33 -0.29 -11.64 1.88
C LEU A 33 0.99 -11.76 1.05
N ILE A 34 1.68 -10.64 0.80
CA ILE A 34 2.88 -10.65 -0.05
C ILE A 34 4.15 -10.79 0.79
N ALA A 35 4.15 -10.27 2.02
CA ALA A 35 5.25 -10.47 2.96
C ALA A 35 4.74 -10.50 4.41
N ALA A 36 5.47 -11.22 5.26
CA ALA A 36 5.25 -11.19 6.71
C ALA A 36 5.53 -9.79 7.30
N ARG A 37 5.27 -9.61 8.60
CA ARG A 37 5.54 -8.36 9.31
C ARG A 37 7.02 -7.97 9.18
N LEU A 38 7.27 -6.77 8.67
CA LEU A 38 8.62 -6.25 8.45
C LEU A 38 8.82 -4.98 9.27
N SER A 39 9.91 -4.92 10.03
CA SER A 39 10.30 -3.70 10.75
C SER A 39 10.73 -2.62 9.74
N MET A 40 10.24 -1.40 9.92
CA MET A 40 10.54 -0.29 9.01
C MET A 40 11.96 0.27 9.15
N ASP A 41 12.49 0.32 10.37
CA ASP A 41 13.82 0.87 10.65
C ASP A 41 14.33 0.32 11.98
N LYS A 42 15.65 0.28 12.17
CA LYS A 42 16.31 -0.17 13.40
C LYS A 42 15.95 0.65 14.64
N TYR A 43 15.38 1.84 14.46
CA TYR A 43 15.03 2.76 15.53
C TYR A 43 13.54 2.75 15.89
N VAL A 44 12.70 2.03 15.14
CA VAL A 44 11.25 1.99 15.37
C VAL A 44 10.75 0.56 15.47
N VAL A 45 9.81 0.34 16.38
CA VAL A 45 9.10 -0.94 16.51
C VAL A 45 7.94 -1.07 15.53
N THR A 46 7.72 -0.05 14.69
CA THR A 46 6.65 -0.07 13.68
C THR A 46 6.93 -1.15 12.64
N GLU A 47 5.95 -2.01 12.46
CA GLU A 47 5.95 -3.07 11.46
C GLU A 47 4.96 -2.75 10.35
N ILE A 48 5.30 -3.15 9.13
CA ILE A 48 4.42 -3.09 7.97
C ILE A 48 4.03 -4.49 7.55
N THR A 49 2.78 -4.66 7.10
CA THR A 49 2.27 -5.92 6.54
C THR A 49 1.67 -5.62 5.17
N PRO A 50 2.40 -5.85 4.07
CA PRO A 50 1.92 -5.56 2.74
C PRO A 50 0.96 -6.65 2.22
N TRP A 51 -0.15 -6.19 1.64
CA TRP A 51 -1.18 -7.04 1.03
C TRP A 51 -1.34 -6.68 -0.45
N LEU A 52 -1.56 -7.70 -1.29
CA LEU A 52 -1.99 -7.55 -2.67
C LEU A 52 -3.50 -7.75 -2.69
N VAL A 53 -4.22 -6.76 -3.23
CA VAL A 53 -5.65 -6.91 -3.52
C VAL A 53 -5.80 -7.28 -4.99
N ILE A 54 -6.31 -8.47 -5.26
CA ILE A 54 -6.65 -8.94 -6.60
C ILE A 54 -8.12 -8.59 -6.86
N ASP A 55 -8.48 -8.26 -8.10
CA ASP A 55 -9.84 -7.93 -8.51
C ASP A 55 -10.58 -6.96 -7.55
N PRO A 56 -10.02 -5.77 -7.27
CA PRO A 56 -10.64 -4.84 -6.36
C PRO A 56 -11.97 -4.30 -6.93
N GLU A 57 -13.02 -4.35 -6.12
CA GLU A 57 -14.30 -3.74 -6.45
C GLU A 57 -14.36 -2.26 -6.02
N HIS A 58 -14.99 -1.43 -6.84
CA HIS A 58 -15.16 -0.02 -6.52
C HIS A 58 -16.24 0.19 -5.45
N VAL A 59 -15.85 0.79 -4.33
CA VAL A 59 -16.76 1.13 -3.23
C VAL A 59 -17.51 2.42 -3.55
N LEU A 60 -18.84 2.35 -3.70
CA LEU A 60 -19.68 3.51 -4.06
C LEU A 60 -19.80 4.56 -2.94
N LYS A 61 -19.62 4.17 -1.68
CA LYS A 61 -19.70 5.05 -0.50
C LYS A 61 -18.47 4.83 0.38
N PRO A 62 -17.31 5.40 0.01
CA PRO A 62 -16.10 5.28 0.81
C PRO A 62 -16.29 5.97 2.17
N ARG A 63 -15.56 5.49 3.19
CA ARG A 63 -15.43 6.21 4.46
C ARG A 63 -14.81 7.60 4.19
N PRO A 64 -15.24 8.66 4.88
CA PRO A 64 -14.55 9.95 4.80
C PRO A 64 -13.08 9.82 5.23
N MET A 65 -12.21 10.60 4.60
CA MET A 65 -10.80 10.73 5.02
C MET A 65 -10.75 11.38 6.42
N ASP A 66 -9.71 11.03 7.18
CA ASP A 66 -9.49 11.65 8.49
C ASP A 66 -9.03 13.11 8.28
N ASP A 67 -9.37 14.05 9.17
CA ASP A 67 -9.17 15.51 8.95
C ASP A 67 -7.70 15.93 8.75
N GLU A 68 -6.76 15.08 9.17
CA GLU A 68 -5.31 15.31 9.06
C GLU A 68 -4.71 14.76 7.75
N GLU A 69 -5.50 14.06 6.93
CA GLU A 69 -5.06 13.44 5.67
C GLU A 69 -5.18 14.42 4.50
N ASP A 70 -4.04 14.81 3.92
CA ASP A 70 -3.97 15.50 2.63
C ASP A 70 -3.55 14.49 1.54
N ILE A 71 -4.53 13.73 1.04
CA ILE A 71 -4.32 12.60 0.12
C ILE A 71 -5.16 12.78 -1.15
N VAL A 72 -4.55 12.52 -2.30
CA VAL A 72 -5.24 12.42 -3.59
C VAL A 72 -5.13 10.98 -4.09
N ILE A 73 -6.29 10.34 -4.30
CA ILE A 73 -6.34 8.97 -4.82
C ILE A 73 -6.23 9.01 -6.35
N ILE A 74 -5.24 8.29 -6.88
CA ILE A 74 -5.04 8.11 -8.32
C ILE A 74 -5.30 6.64 -8.65
N SER A 75 -6.31 6.38 -9.49
CA SER A 75 -6.70 5.03 -9.92
C SER A 75 -6.23 4.73 -11.34
N GLY A 76 -6.09 3.45 -11.68
CA GLY A 76 -5.78 3.02 -13.05
C GLY A 76 -4.34 3.30 -13.49
N VAL A 77 -3.40 3.30 -12.54
CA VAL A 77 -1.98 3.55 -12.79
C VAL A 77 -1.33 2.31 -13.45
N PRO A 78 -0.72 2.43 -14.65
CA PRO A 78 0.01 1.34 -15.27
C PRO A 78 1.22 0.89 -14.44
N THR A 79 1.58 -0.39 -14.57
CA THR A 79 2.75 -0.97 -13.88
C THR A 79 4.07 -0.30 -14.25
N ASP A 80 4.21 0.15 -15.51
CA ASP A 80 5.38 0.91 -15.97
C ASP A 80 5.50 2.29 -15.30
N ASP A 81 4.37 2.96 -15.04
CA ASP A 81 4.35 4.25 -14.35
C ASP A 81 4.70 4.10 -12.86
N ILE A 82 4.30 2.99 -12.23
CA ILE A 82 4.75 2.62 -10.88
C ILE A 82 6.28 2.50 -10.84
N LEU A 83 6.86 1.73 -11.77
CA LEU A 83 8.31 1.55 -11.85
C LEU A 83 9.04 2.86 -12.14
N LYS A 84 8.48 3.71 -12.99
CA LYS A 84 9.03 5.05 -13.27
C LYS A 84 9.04 5.90 -12.01
N THR A 85 7.92 5.98 -11.29
CA THR A 85 7.79 6.75 -10.05
C THR A 85 8.80 6.32 -8.99
N ILE A 86 9.05 5.01 -8.87
CA ILE A 86 10.07 4.46 -7.97
C ILE A 86 11.48 4.93 -8.39
N ARG A 87 11.81 4.83 -9.68
CA ARG A 87 13.14 5.22 -10.19
C ARG A 87 13.42 6.72 -10.06
N GLU A 88 12.40 7.55 -10.26
CA GLU A 88 12.48 9.01 -10.11
C GLU A 88 12.55 9.44 -8.64
N GLY A 89 12.31 8.51 -7.71
CA GLY A 89 12.32 8.77 -6.28
C GLY A 89 11.07 9.52 -5.82
N ASP A 90 9.99 9.49 -6.58
CA ASP A 90 8.73 10.19 -6.29
C ASP A 90 7.72 9.29 -5.54
N MET A 91 8.17 8.10 -5.14
CA MET A 91 7.44 7.21 -4.24
C MET A 91 8.14 7.12 -2.88
N ASN A 92 7.35 7.06 -1.81
CA ASN A 92 7.90 6.81 -0.47
C ASN A 92 8.50 5.39 -0.38
N ILE A 93 9.45 5.18 0.54
CA ILE A 93 10.23 3.93 0.61
C ILE A 93 9.33 2.71 0.84
N VAL A 94 8.32 2.84 1.70
CA VAL A 94 7.40 1.73 2.03
C VAL A 94 6.56 1.34 0.82
N GLY A 95 6.01 2.34 0.12
CA GLY A 95 5.25 2.16 -1.11
C GLY A 95 6.11 1.55 -2.21
N ALA A 96 7.35 2.00 -2.38
CA ALA A 96 8.27 1.44 -3.37
C ALA A 96 8.59 -0.02 -3.08
N PHE A 97 8.91 -0.34 -1.83
CA PHE A 97 9.17 -1.71 -1.39
C PHE A 97 7.96 -2.63 -1.65
N ALA A 98 6.79 -2.25 -1.16
CA ALA A 98 5.56 -3.04 -1.33
C ALA A 98 5.13 -3.16 -2.81
N SER A 99 5.34 -2.11 -3.62
CA SER A 99 5.07 -2.15 -5.06
C SER A 99 5.97 -3.15 -5.78
N LEU A 100 7.26 -3.21 -5.43
CA LEU A 100 8.18 -4.18 -6.03
C LEU A 100 7.78 -5.62 -5.69
N LEU A 101 7.39 -5.88 -4.44
CA LEU A 101 6.87 -7.18 -4.03
C LEU A 101 5.58 -7.55 -4.78
N ALA A 102 4.65 -6.60 -4.92
CA ALA A 102 3.40 -6.79 -5.65
C ALA A 102 3.66 -7.10 -7.13
N LEU A 103 4.57 -6.37 -7.78
CA LEU A 103 4.94 -6.62 -9.18
C LEU A 103 5.61 -7.99 -9.37
N GLU A 104 6.47 -8.42 -8.44
CA GLU A 104 7.06 -9.76 -8.48
C GLU A 104 5.97 -10.84 -8.33
N LYS A 105 5.02 -10.62 -7.42
CA LYS A 105 3.90 -11.54 -7.21
C LYS A 105 2.97 -11.62 -8.43
N LEU A 106 2.59 -10.49 -9.01
CA LEU A 106 1.75 -10.45 -10.22
C LEU A 106 2.42 -11.15 -11.41
N ARG A 107 3.74 -10.99 -11.60
CA ARG A 107 4.50 -11.75 -12.60
C ARG A 107 4.44 -13.26 -12.34
N SER A 108 4.55 -13.68 -11.08
CA SER A 108 4.48 -15.10 -10.72
C SER A 108 3.09 -15.71 -10.98
N LEU A 109 2.04 -14.87 -10.95
CA LEU A 109 0.67 -15.26 -11.26
C LEU A 109 0.36 -15.22 -12.76
N GLY A 110 1.20 -14.58 -13.58
CA GLY A 110 0.97 -14.41 -15.02
C GLY A 110 0.02 -13.28 -15.38
N GLU A 111 -0.24 -12.36 -14.44
CA GLU A 111 -1.11 -11.19 -14.63
C GLU A 111 -0.39 -10.03 -15.35
N ILE A 112 0.95 -10.02 -15.32
CA ILE A 112 1.83 -9.05 -16.01
C ILE A 112 3.13 -9.70 -16.50
#